data_AF-A0A2J7RIX1-F1
#
_entry.id   AF-A0A2J7RIX1-F1
#
_cell.length_a   1.000
_cell.length_b   1.000
_cell.length_c   1.000
_cell.angle_alpha   90.00
_cell.angle_beta   90.00
_cell.angle_gamma   90.00
#
_symmetry.space_group_name_H-M   'P 1'
#
loop_
_entity.id
_entity.type
_entity.pdbx_description
1 polymer ?
#
loop_
_entity_poly.entity_id
_entity_poly.type
_entity_poly.pdbx_seq_one_letter_code
_entity_poly.pdbx_strand_id
1 'polypeptide(L)'
;MKIVGHIEIHNRSLSSLNIPGKGRSQWSSLAIGKQPGTEAELFIVHQSAQNKLGTKYKVKKNIEQIFTRFVNEGKATIRFKYPPHDICIKCDSLQLKPFLQTLKLGLEETVPTKTLKLSNITCTSKVPPIPKTKLVVLSKAAYPALEGFPRTLQILKINYAEQKRFDTKILRLQKLKVLDLSHNDLTSLPEELGTLSLDCLCLSHNKFGETPAQDPRWNWISGFRLAKSLEVLDLSHNELKLLPKQISKLKKLVILKIERNQLSQLPPGLGNLSNLRSLVCGHNRLCYLPGSIKRLHLDSIDLASNSFESVINMRNANNLGVPSLVECAARKVIN
;
A
#
# COMPACT_ATOMS: atom_id res chain seq x y z
N MET A 1 -9.03 18.55 22.55
CA MET A 1 -8.77 17.51 21.53
C MET A 1 -8.40 18.18 20.22
N LYS A 2 -7.42 17.67 19.46
CA LYS A 2 -6.95 18.27 18.20
C LYS A 2 -6.91 17.21 17.09
N ILE A 3 -7.33 17.60 15.89
CA ILE A 3 -7.21 16.82 14.66
C ILE A 3 -6.46 17.63 13.61
N VAL A 4 -5.82 16.93 12.67
CA VAL A 4 -5.11 17.56 11.54
C VAL A 4 -5.55 16.87 10.25
N GLY A 5 -5.78 17.66 9.21
CA GLY A 5 -6.20 17.14 7.92
C GLY A 5 -6.43 18.22 6.88
N HIS A 6 -7.05 17.83 5.78
CA HIS A 6 -7.53 18.73 4.76
C HIS A 6 -8.84 19.37 5.20
N ILE A 7 -8.86 20.69 5.31
CA ILE A 7 -10.00 21.45 5.79
C ILE A 7 -10.33 22.53 4.78
N GLU A 8 -11.60 22.59 4.44
CA GLU A 8 -12.17 23.55 3.51
C GLU A 8 -13.24 24.35 4.26
N ILE A 9 -13.19 25.68 4.12
CA ILE A 9 -14.16 26.58 4.73
C ILE A 9 -14.98 27.20 3.61
N HIS A 10 -16.27 26.89 3.61
CA HIS A 10 -17.24 27.50 2.71
C HIS A 10 -17.99 28.61 3.44
N ASN A 11 -17.79 29.86 3.03
CA ASN A 11 -18.57 30.98 3.53
C ASN A 11 -19.88 31.12 2.73
N ARG A 12 -21.01 30.83 3.38
CA ARG A 12 -22.33 30.86 2.74
C ARG A 12 -22.80 32.27 2.39
N SER A 13 -22.32 33.31 3.09
CA SER A 13 -22.64 34.72 2.77
C SER A 13 -22.00 35.21 1.48
N LEU A 14 -20.90 34.60 1.05
CA LEU A 14 -20.18 34.99 -0.17
C LEU A 14 -20.54 34.10 -1.37
N SER A 15 -21.48 33.17 -1.21
CA SER A 15 -21.82 32.12 -2.19
C SER A 15 -22.22 32.65 -3.57
N SER A 16 -22.78 33.86 -3.67
CA SER A 16 -23.20 34.52 -4.92
C SER A 16 -22.07 35.21 -5.71
N LEU A 17 -20.89 35.44 -5.13
CA LEU A 17 -19.77 36.11 -5.82
C LEU A 17 -18.81 35.06 -6.41
N ASN A 18 -18.64 34.99 -7.73
CA ASN A 18 -17.70 34.11 -8.43
C ASN A 18 -16.24 34.54 -8.21
N ILE A 19 -15.80 34.56 -6.95
CA ILE A 19 -14.44 34.93 -6.56
C ILE A 19 -13.54 33.69 -6.73
N PRO A 20 -12.45 33.78 -7.52
CA PRO A 20 -11.49 32.70 -7.65
C PRO A 20 -10.83 32.40 -6.29
N GLY A 21 -10.90 31.15 -5.82
CA GLY A 21 -10.26 30.71 -4.56
C GLY A 21 -11.19 30.32 -3.42
N LYS A 22 -12.52 30.37 -3.62
CA LYS A 22 -13.51 29.80 -2.69
C LYS A 22 -13.17 28.34 -2.33
N GLY A 23 -13.20 28.04 -1.03
CA GLY A 23 -13.20 26.66 -0.54
C GLY A 23 -11.92 25.86 -0.76
N ARG A 24 -10.79 26.44 -1.17
CA ARG A 24 -9.59 25.60 -1.38
C ARG A 24 -9.24 24.83 -0.11
N SER A 25 -9.26 23.50 -0.22
CA SER A 25 -8.93 22.61 0.88
C SER A 25 -7.47 22.80 1.28
N GLN A 26 -7.23 23.09 2.55
CA GLN A 26 -5.90 23.38 3.09
C GLN A 26 -5.55 22.42 4.22
N TRP A 27 -4.29 21.99 4.26
CA TRP A 27 -3.78 21.25 5.41
C TRP A 27 -3.79 22.15 6.65
N SER A 28 -4.63 21.78 7.61
CA SER A 28 -5.02 22.62 8.72
C SER A 28 -5.26 21.77 9.97
N SER A 29 -5.30 22.41 11.14
CA SER A 29 -5.73 21.74 12.37
C SER A 29 -7.03 22.30 12.91
N LEU A 30 -7.87 21.42 13.45
CA LEU A 30 -9.03 21.78 14.26
C LEU A 30 -8.82 21.33 15.69
N ALA A 31 -9.04 22.24 16.63
CA ALA A 31 -8.99 21.93 18.05
C ALA A 31 -10.31 22.29 18.72
N ILE A 32 -10.84 21.37 19.53
CA ILE A 32 -11.90 21.66 20.50
C ILE A 32 -11.25 21.92 21.84
N GLY A 33 -11.58 23.04 22.47
CA GLY A 33 -11.15 23.34 23.82
C GLY A 33 -11.95 24.47 24.47
N LYS A 34 -11.54 24.82 25.69
CA LYS A 34 -12.15 25.87 26.51
C LYS A 34 -11.43 27.20 26.28
N GLN A 35 -12.16 28.31 26.37
CA GLN A 35 -11.54 29.62 26.36
C GLN A 35 -10.88 29.89 27.74
N PRO A 36 -9.64 30.42 27.78
CA PRO A 36 -9.02 30.82 29.04
C PRO A 36 -9.91 31.83 29.78
N GLY A 37 -10.18 31.59 31.06
CA GLY A 37 -10.98 32.47 31.93
C GLY A 37 -12.49 32.23 31.90
N THR A 38 -13.02 31.45 30.95
CA THR A 38 -14.46 31.09 30.87
C THR A 38 -14.61 29.57 30.69
N GLU A 39 -14.52 28.81 31.80
CA GLU A 39 -14.58 27.34 31.77
C GLU A 39 -15.91 26.75 31.24
N ALA A 40 -16.93 27.60 31.08
CA ALA A 40 -18.26 27.24 30.61
C ALA A 40 -18.39 27.19 29.06
N GLU A 41 -17.50 27.85 28.32
CA GLU A 41 -17.67 28.02 26.87
C GLU A 41 -16.68 27.18 26.05
N LEU A 42 -17.24 26.41 25.10
CA LEU A 42 -16.51 25.56 24.18
C LEU A 42 -16.37 26.24 22.82
N PHE A 43 -15.16 26.16 22.26
CA PHE A 43 -14.85 26.67 20.94
C PHE A 43 -14.15 25.60 20.10
N ILE A 44 -14.39 25.70 18.79
CA ILE A 44 -13.58 25.06 17.77
C ILE A 44 -12.63 26.10 17.22
N VAL A 45 -11.33 25.80 17.16
CA VAL A 45 -10.33 26.65 16.52
C VAL A 45 -9.78 25.97 15.29
N HIS A 46 -9.91 26.65 14.16
CA HIS A 46 -9.27 26.27 12.91
C HIS A 46 -7.98 27.05 12.73
N GLN A 47 -6.86 26.36 12.55
CA GLN A 47 -5.56 26.98 12.24
C GLN A 47 -5.02 26.42 10.92
N SER A 48 -4.44 27.28 10.09
CA SER A 48 -3.78 26.90 8.84
C SER A 48 -2.42 27.59 8.71
N ALA A 49 -1.65 27.23 7.68
CA ALA A 49 -0.40 27.92 7.38
C ALA A 49 -0.59 29.43 7.11
N GLN A 50 -1.74 29.80 6.52
CA GLN A 50 -2.12 31.18 6.21
C GLN A 50 -2.69 31.90 7.44
N ASN A 51 -3.44 31.20 8.29
CA ASN A 51 -4.02 31.74 9.51
C ASN A 51 -3.46 31.06 10.77
N LYS A 52 -2.30 31.54 11.23
CA LYS A 52 -1.61 31.02 12.41
C LYS A 52 -2.35 31.33 13.72
N LEU A 53 -2.99 32.50 13.81
CA LEU A 53 -3.77 32.91 14.98
C LEU A 53 -5.04 32.06 15.16
N GLY A 54 -5.55 31.53 14.05
CA GLY A 54 -6.69 30.63 13.99
C GLY A 54 -8.04 31.34 14.09
N THR A 55 -9.04 30.81 13.40
CA THR A 55 -10.43 31.28 13.48
C THR A 55 -11.16 30.50 14.56
N LYS A 56 -11.77 31.21 15.51
CA LYS A 56 -12.54 30.61 16.61
C LYS A 56 -14.03 30.58 16.25
N TYR A 57 -14.65 29.44 16.49
CA TYR A 57 -16.07 29.21 16.32
C TYR A 57 -16.67 28.77 17.65
N LYS A 58 -17.65 29.51 18.15
CA LYS A 58 -18.41 29.11 19.34
C LYS A 58 -19.17 27.82 19.03
N VAL A 59 -19.16 26.86 19.94
CA VAL A 59 -19.85 25.56 19.77
C VAL A 59 -21.31 25.68 20.19
N LYS A 60 -21.56 26.04 21.46
CA LYS A 60 -22.90 26.12 22.02
C LYS A 60 -23.75 27.20 21.32
N LYS A 61 -25.01 26.85 21.01
CA LYS A 61 -26.02 27.69 20.33
C LYS A 61 -25.63 28.23 18.93
N ASN A 62 -24.52 27.76 18.36
CA ASN A 62 -23.98 28.28 17.10
C ASN A 62 -23.73 27.22 16.03
N ILE A 63 -23.75 25.94 16.37
CA ILE A 63 -23.78 24.86 15.36
C ILE A 63 -25.24 24.67 14.92
N GLU A 64 -25.47 24.74 13.61
CA GLU A 64 -26.77 24.51 12.98
C GLU A 64 -26.97 23.02 12.70
N GLN A 65 -25.95 22.36 12.13
CA GLN A 65 -26.01 20.96 11.76
C GLN A 65 -24.61 20.33 11.68
N ILE A 66 -24.51 19.02 11.95
CA ILE A 66 -23.30 18.23 11.73
C ILE A 66 -23.63 17.09 10.76
N PHE A 67 -22.93 17.04 9.63
CA PHE A 67 -23.08 15.99 8.62
C PHE A 67 -22.00 14.92 8.80
N THR A 68 -22.42 13.69 9.09
CA THR A 68 -21.51 12.58 9.44
C THR A 68 -21.67 11.34 8.56
N ARG A 69 -22.42 11.44 7.45
CA ARG A 69 -22.71 10.32 6.53
C ARG A 69 -21.45 9.54 6.10
N PHE A 70 -20.32 10.24 5.95
CA PHE A 70 -19.06 9.68 5.49
C PHE A 70 -17.95 9.67 6.56
N VAL A 71 -18.33 9.61 7.85
CA VAL A 71 -17.36 9.65 8.97
C VAL A 71 -16.37 8.48 8.94
N ASN A 72 -16.79 7.31 8.46
CA ASN A 72 -15.92 6.14 8.29
C ASN A 72 -14.86 6.36 7.20
N GLU A 73 -15.13 7.23 6.22
CA GLU A 73 -14.16 7.67 5.21
C GLU A 73 -13.31 8.86 5.69
N GLY A 74 -13.47 9.29 6.95
CA GLY A 74 -12.76 10.44 7.49
C GLY A 74 -13.30 11.79 7.01
N LYS A 75 -14.57 11.84 6.58
CA LYS A 75 -15.23 13.06 6.09
C LYS A 75 -16.37 13.50 7.03
N ALA A 76 -16.44 14.78 7.34
CA ALA A 76 -17.58 15.38 8.03
C ALA A 76 -17.70 16.87 7.71
N THR A 77 -18.90 17.43 7.85
CA THR A 77 -19.11 18.88 7.71
C THR A 77 -19.79 19.42 8.96
N ILE A 78 -19.23 20.49 9.52
CA ILE A 78 -19.84 21.22 10.64
C ILE A 78 -20.36 22.55 10.11
N ARG A 79 -21.67 22.75 10.19
CA ARG A 79 -22.34 23.96 9.75
C ARG A 79 -22.55 24.90 10.94
N PHE A 80 -21.99 26.09 10.86
CA PHE A 80 -22.18 27.16 11.86
C PHE A 80 -23.24 28.16 11.41
N LYS A 81 -23.95 28.75 12.39
CA LYS A 81 -24.88 29.86 12.21
C LYS A 81 -24.11 31.17 12.02
N TYR A 82 -23.13 31.44 12.88
CA TYR A 82 -22.30 32.64 12.83
C TYR A 82 -20.80 32.37 13.13
N PRO A 83 -19.87 32.82 12.27
CA PRO A 83 -20.15 33.22 10.89
C PRO A 83 -20.79 32.04 10.12
N PRO A 84 -21.56 32.29 9.05
CA PRO A 84 -22.29 31.25 8.31
C PRO A 84 -21.33 30.42 7.44
N HIS A 85 -20.48 29.66 8.11
CA HIS A 85 -19.43 28.83 7.52
C HIS A 85 -19.83 27.35 7.59
N ASP A 86 -19.55 26.63 6.51
CA ASP A 86 -19.48 25.17 6.50
C ASP A 86 -18.00 24.76 6.58
N ILE A 87 -17.61 24.10 7.67
CA ILE A 87 -16.26 23.52 7.82
C ILE A 87 -16.32 22.09 7.31
N CYS A 88 -15.81 21.87 6.10
CA CYS A 88 -15.65 20.55 5.48
C CYS A 88 -14.32 19.94 5.93
N ILE A 89 -14.37 18.79 6.58
CA ILE A 89 -13.23 18.10 7.20
C ILE A 89 -12.94 16.82 6.43
N LYS A 90 -11.68 16.62 6.07
CA LYS A 90 -11.15 15.36 5.55
C LYS A 90 -9.85 15.01 6.27
N CYS A 91 -9.89 14.04 7.18
CA CYS A 91 -8.73 13.60 7.97
C CYS A 91 -8.78 12.09 8.25
N ASP A 92 -7.85 11.59 9.08
CA ASP A 92 -7.87 10.19 9.53
C ASP A 92 -9.16 9.92 10.33
N SER A 93 -9.91 8.88 9.94
CA SER A 93 -11.16 8.49 10.62
C SER A 93 -10.96 8.16 12.10
N LEU A 94 -9.77 7.66 12.47
CA LEU A 94 -9.41 7.37 13.87
C LEU A 94 -9.27 8.65 14.70
N GLN A 95 -8.93 9.78 14.07
CA GLN A 95 -8.93 11.10 14.70
C GLN A 95 -10.32 11.74 14.68
N LEU A 96 -11.06 11.57 13.58
CA LEU A 96 -12.35 12.22 13.38
C LEU A 96 -13.44 11.69 14.32
N LYS A 97 -13.52 10.37 14.50
CA LYS A 97 -14.57 9.75 15.33
C LYS A 97 -14.56 10.26 16.78
N PRO A 98 -13.44 10.22 17.52
CA PRO A 98 -13.43 10.74 18.88
C PRO A 98 -13.58 12.27 18.93
N PHE A 99 -13.19 12.98 17.86
CA PHE A 99 -13.37 14.44 17.76
C PHE A 99 -14.84 14.82 17.69
N LEU A 100 -15.60 14.15 16.84
CA LEU A 100 -17.05 14.36 16.71
C LEU A 100 -17.80 13.88 17.96
N GLN A 101 -17.36 12.80 18.60
CA GLN A 101 -17.92 12.34 19.87
C GLN A 101 -17.73 13.39 20.97
N THR A 102 -16.52 13.94 21.08
CA THR A 102 -16.19 15.03 22.01
C THR A 102 -17.03 16.27 21.72
N LEU A 103 -17.22 16.61 20.44
CA LEU A 103 -18.06 17.74 20.03
C LEU A 103 -19.53 17.53 20.42
N LYS A 104 -20.07 16.32 20.22
CA LYS A 104 -21.44 15.96 20.57
C LYS A 104 -21.68 16.07 22.08
N LEU A 105 -20.78 15.52 22.90
CA LEU A 105 -20.84 15.68 24.36
C LEU A 105 -20.76 17.14 24.79
N GLY A 106 -20.02 17.98 24.06
CA GLY A 106 -19.94 19.42 24.31
C GLY A 106 -21.19 20.22 23.92
N LEU A 107 -22.05 19.65 23.08
CA LEU A 107 -23.34 20.22 22.67
C LEU A 107 -24.48 19.81 23.61
N GLU A 108 -24.37 18.66 24.28
CA GLU A 108 -25.35 18.18 25.26
C GLU A 108 -25.37 19.10 26.48
N GLU A 109 -26.54 19.66 26.81
CA GLU A 109 -26.69 20.60 27.94
C GLU A 109 -26.59 19.92 29.31
N THR A 110 -26.73 18.60 29.34
CA THR A 110 -26.72 17.76 30.55
C THR A 110 -25.32 17.47 31.09
N VAL A 111 -24.28 17.62 30.26
CA VAL A 111 -22.89 17.35 30.66
C VAL A 111 -22.18 18.68 30.94
N PRO A 112 -21.82 18.97 32.21
CA PRO A 112 -21.06 20.18 32.52
C PRO A 112 -19.75 20.18 31.74
N THR A 113 -19.41 21.27 31.06
CA THR A 113 -18.15 21.38 30.30
C THR A 113 -16.91 21.12 31.16
N LYS A 114 -17.04 21.24 32.49
CA LYS A 114 -16.04 20.87 33.51
C LYS A 114 -15.65 19.38 33.49
N THR A 115 -16.54 18.46 33.14
CA THR A 115 -16.24 17.01 33.09
C THR A 115 -15.45 16.60 31.85
N LEU A 116 -15.50 17.39 30.78
CA LEU A 116 -14.67 17.20 29.61
C LEU A 116 -13.23 17.62 29.94
N LYS A 117 -12.32 16.63 30.03
CA LYS A 117 -10.86 16.83 30.16
C LYS A 117 -10.27 17.43 28.88
N LEU A 118 -10.63 18.68 28.60
CA LEU A 118 -10.18 19.44 27.44
C LEU A 118 -9.18 20.50 27.88
N SER A 119 -8.08 20.60 27.14
CA SER A 119 -7.09 21.66 27.30
C SER A 119 -7.67 23.02 26.93
N ASN A 120 -7.14 24.08 27.56
CA ASN A 120 -7.39 25.45 27.12
C ASN A 120 -6.88 25.62 25.68
N ILE A 121 -7.62 26.41 24.90
CA ILE A 121 -7.21 26.76 23.55
C ILE A 121 -6.03 27.72 23.63
N THR A 122 -4.86 27.24 23.27
CA THR A 122 -3.67 28.06 23.03
C THR A 122 -3.31 27.99 21.54
N CYS A 123 -3.25 29.14 20.87
CA CYS A 123 -3.01 29.21 19.42
C CYS A 123 -1.52 29.08 19.03
N THR A 124 -0.67 28.51 19.89
CA THR A 124 0.79 28.60 19.75
C THR A 124 1.45 27.42 19.03
N SER A 125 0.71 26.32 18.76
CA SER A 125 1.29 25.14 18.09
C SER A 125 1.25 25.27 16.56
N LYS A 126 2.42 25.21 15.90
CA LYS A 126 2.51 25.10 14.43
C LYS A 126 1.66 23.91 13.95
N VAL A 127 0.93 24.08 12.84
CA VAL A 127 0.22 22.96 12.19
C VAL A 127 1.27 21.92 11.78
N PRO A 128 1.14 20.64 12.18
CA PRO A 128 2.09 19.61 11.77
C PRO A 128 2.19 19.51 10.24
N PRO A 129 3.36 19.19 9.67
CA PRO A 129 3.52 19.04 8.23
C PRO A 129 2.65 17.88 7.69
N ILE A 130 2.35 17.93 6.40
CA ILE A 130 1.63 16.85 5.71
C ILE A 130 2.46 15.57 5.82
N PRO A 131 1.87 14.44 6.27
CA PRO A 131 2.56 13.16 6.31
C PRO A 131 3.04 12.73 4.92
N LYS A 132 4.33 12.40 4.80
CA LYS A 132 4.88 11.85 3.56
C LYS A 132 4.35 10.43 3.36
N THR A 133 3.55 10.20 2.32
CA THR A 133 2.98 8.89 1.97
C THR A 133 3.66 8.23 0.77
N LYS A 134 4.36 9.01 -0.05
CA LYS A 134 5.13 8.56 -1.20
C LYS A 134 6.55 9.07 -1.11
N LEU A 135 7.52 8.19 -1.36
CA LEU A 135 8.92 8.55 -1.53
C LEU A 135 9.45 7.87 -2.79
N VAL A 136 10.17 8.63 -3.61
CA VAL A 136 10.80 8.16 -4.84
C VAL A 136 12.27 8.55 -4.79
N VAL A 137 13.13 7.55 -4.86
CA VAL A 137 14.59 7.67 -4.92
C VAL A 137 14.99 7.17 -6.31
N LEU A 138 15.64 8.03 -7.09
CA LEU A 138 16.01 7.76 -8.50
C LEU A 138 17.53 7.68 -8.71
N SER A 139 18.30 7.80 -7.63
CA SER A 139 19.75 7.71 -7.66
C SER A 139 20.28 7.44 -6.27
N LYS A 140 21.53 6.98 -6.21
CA LYS A 140 22.26 6.75 -4.96
C LYS A 140 22.38 8.01 -4.10
N ALA A 141 22.56 9.18 -4.72
CA ALA A 141 22.68 10.46 -4.01
C ALA A 141 21.36 10.90 -3.35
N ALA A 142 20.21 10.53 -3.93
CA ALA A 142 18.89 10.82 -3.38
C ALA A 142 18.46 9.86 -2.27
N TYR A 143 19.28 8.88 -1.92
CA TYR A 143 18.94 7.86 -0.93
C TYR A 143 18.94 8.45 0.50
N PRO A 144 17.86 8.27 1.29
CA PRO A 144 17.72 8.89 2.61
C PRO A 144 18.51 8.15 3.70
N ALA A 145 19.84 8.15 3.60
CA ALA A 145 20.71 7.41 4.51
C ALA A 145 20.60 7.89 5.97
N LEU A 146 20.55 9.22 6.17
CA LEU A 146 20.51 9.90 7.48
C LEU A 146 19.10 10.03 8.05
N GLU A 147 18.16 10.58 7.29
CA GLU A 147 16.77 10.82 7.74
C GLU A 147 15.97 9.51 7.91
N GLY A 148 16.34 8.47 7.16
CA GLY A 148 15.60 7.23 7.09
C GLY A 148 14.23 7.37 6.41
N PHE A 149 13.39 6.36 6.56
CA PHE A 149 12.09 6.28 5.90
C PHE A 149 10.95 6.72 6.83
N PRO A 150 10.08 7.66 6.42
CA PRO A 150 8.88 8.01 7.18
C PRO A 150 7.96 6.79 7.36
N ARG A 151 7.58 6.47 8.60
CA ARG A 151 6.69 5.33 8.92
C ARG A 151 5.28 5.44 8.31
N THR A 152 4.92 6.62 7.79
CA THR A 152 3.65 6.91 7.11
C THR A 152 3.65 6.52 5.64
N LEU A 153 4.79 6.11 5.08
CA LEU A 153 4.90 5.72 3.68
C LEU A 153 3.98 4.55 3.33
N GLN A 154 3.27 4.71 2.23
CA GLN A 154 2.46 3.71 1.55
C GLN A 154 3.10 3.29 0.22
N ILE A 155 3.85 4.20 -0.42
CA ILE A 155 4.56 3.95 -1.67
C ILE A 155 6.03 4.31 -1.48
N LEU A 156 6.90 3.34 -1.69
CA LEU A 156 8.35 3.52 -1.69
C LEU A 156 8.89 3.02 -3.01
N LYS A 157 9.56 3.91 -3.74
CA LYS A 157 10.30 3.58 -4.95
C LYS A 157 11.76 3.90 -4.75
N ILE A 158 12.63 2.92 -4.95
CA ILE A 158 14.08 3.05 -4.89
C ILE A 158 14.61 2.43 -6.16
N ASN A 159 14.78 3.26 -7.19
CA ASN A 159 15.23 2.85 -8.51
C ASN A 159 16.58 3.48 -8.81
N TYR A 160 17.42 2.77 -9.56
CA TYR A 160 18.74 3.26 -9.98
C TYR A 160 19.63 3.70 -8.82
N ALA A 161 19.46 3.08 -7.65
CA ALA A 161 20.18 3.45 -6.43
C ALA A 161 21.39 2.53 -6.16
N GLU A 162 21.76 1.67 -7.13
CA GLU A 162 22.89 0.73 -7.07
C GLU A 162 22.87 -0.13 -5.79
N GLN A 163 21.67 -0.46 -5.30
CA GLN A 163 21.54 -1.21 -4.07
C GLN A 163 21.96 -2.66 -4.31
N LYS A 164 23.08 -3.08 -3.69
CA LYS A 164 23.54 -4.47 -3.71
C LYS A 164 22.89 -5.32 -2.62
N ARG A 165 22.32 -4.68 -1.60
CA ARG A 165 21.66 -5.32 -0.46
C ARG A 165 20.37 -4.59 -0.13
N PHE A 166 19.41 -5.33 0.39
CA PHE A 166 18.17 -4.77 0.87
C PHE A 166 18.37 -3.97 2.16
N ASP A 167 17.78 -2.77 2.25
CA ASP A 167 17.80 -1.96 3.47
C ASP A 167 16.71 -2.43 4.44
N THR A 168 17.14 -3.02 5.56
CA THR A 168 16.25 -3.57 6.59
C THR A 168 15.39 -2.51 7.28
N LYS A 169 15.70 -1.21 7.16
CA LYS A 169 14.83 -0.13 7.66
C LYS A 169 13.46 -0.14 6.97
N ILE A 170 13.37 -0.64 5.73
CA ILE A 170 12.11 -0.76 4.97
C ILE A 170 11.13 -1.71 5.70
N LEU A 171 11.62 -2.71 6.44
CA LEU A 171 10.79 -3.66 7.20
C LEU A 171 9.97 -2.98 8.31
N ARG A 172 10.35 -1.77 8.72
CA ARG A 172 9.62 -0.98 9.74
C ARG A 172 8.40 -0.25 9.16
N LEU A 173 8.21 -0.26 7.84
CA LEU A 173 7.14 0.46 7.15
C LEU A 173 5.85 -0.36 7.08
N GLN A 174 5.15 -0.46 8.22
CA GLN A 174 3.94 -1.28 8.36
C GLN A 174 2.72 -0.80 7.53
N LYS A 175 2.76 0.44 7.02
CA LYS A 175 1.73 1.00 6.13
C LYS A 175 2.07 0.85 4.65
N LEU A 176 3.23 0.29 4.32
CA LEU A 176 3.72 0.18 2.94
C LEU A 176 2.83 -0.77 2.15
N LYS A 177 2.43 -0.32 0.95
CA LYS A 177 1.58 -1.04 0.01
C LYS A 177 2.27 -1.32 -1.31
N VAL A 178 3.06 -0.36 -1.78
CA VAL A 178 3.81 -0.47 -3.02
C VAL A 178 5.28 -0.33 -2.70
N LEU A 179 6.05 -1.36 -3.03
CA LEU A 179 7.51 -1.35 -2.94
C LEU A 179 8.09 -1.62 -4.33
N ASP A 180 8.81 -0.64 -4.84
CA ASP A 180 9.47 -0.71 -6.13
C ASP A 180 10.98 -0.60 -5.89
N LEU A 181 11.70 -1.69 -6.12
CA LEU A 181 13.16 -1.79 -6.03
C LEU A 181 13.78 -2.09 -7.40
N SER A 182 13.07 -1.76 -8.48
CA SER A 182 13.53 -2.04 -9.83
C SER A 182 14.80 -1.26 -10.18
N HIS A 183 15.61 -1.79 -11.11
CA HIS A 183 16.88 -1.19 -11.54
C HIS A 183 17.87 -1.00 -10.37
N ASN A 184 18.20 -2.10 -9.68
CA ASN A 184 19.27 -2.15 -8.68
C ASN A 184 20.14 -3.39 -8.92
N ASP A 185 21.03 -3.70 -7.98
CA ASP A 185 21.95 -4.83 -8.02
C ASP A 185 21.60 -5.89 -6.96
N LEU A 186 20.32 -6.03 -6.61
CA LEU A 186 19.89 -6.94 -5.55
C LEU A 186 19.98 -8.40 -6.02
N THR A 187 20.59 -9.24 -5.19
CA THR A 187 20.68 -10.69 -5.43
C THR A 187 19.72 -11.49 -4.57
N SER A 188 19.23 -10.90 -3.47
CA SER A 188 18.37 -11.56 -2.48
C SER A 188 17.59 -10.56 -1.64
N LEU A 189 16.53 -11.04 -0.99
CA LEU A 189 15.73 -10.28 -0.02
C LEU A 189 15.69 -11.06 1.31
N PRO A 190 15.61 -10.35 2.45
CA PRO A 190 15.52 -10.98 3.76
C PRO A 190 14.15 -11.65 3.96
N GLU A 191 14.09 -12.75 4.71
CA GLU A 191 12.86 -13.51 4.98
C GLU A 191 11.78 -12.62 5.62
N GLU A 192 12.20 -11.67 6.45
CA GLU A 192 11.37 -10.71 7.15
C GLU A 192 10.56 -9.81 6.21
N LEU A 193 10.91 -9.69 4.93
CA LEU A 193 10.07 -9.01 3.94
C LEU A 193 8.67 -9.62 3.89
N GLY A 194 8.56 -10.93 4.17
CA GLY A 194 7.31 -11.66 4.28
C GLY A 194 6.36 -11.17 5.41
N THR A 195 6.86 -10.34 6.32
CA THR A 195 6.08 -9.69 7.39
C THR A 195 5.34 -8.44 6.91
N LEU A 196 5.69 -7.87 5.75
CA LEU A 196 4.99 -6.72 5.19
C LEU A 196 3.68 -7.15 4.52
N SER A 197 2.73 -6.22 4.43
CA SER A 197 1.49 -6.39 3.68
C SER A 197 1.48 -5.50 2.44
N LEU A 198 2.21 -5.96 1.43
CA LEU A 198 2.36 -5.27 0.14
C LEU A 198 1.28 -5.73 -0.83
N ASP A 199 0.73 -4.78 -1.58
CA ASP A 199 -0.20 -5.04 -2.68
C ASP A 199 0.61 -5.20 -3.99
N CYS A 200 1.71 -4.46 -4.15
CA CYS A 200 2.58 -4.50 -5.31
C CYS A 200 4.07 -4.51 -4.92
N LEU A 201 4.82 -5.45 -5.50
CA LEU A 201 6.26 -5.60 -5.34
C LEU A 201 6.95 -5.68 -6.70
N CYS A 202 7.69 -4.63 -7.05
CA CYS A 202 8.49 -4.58 -8.28
C CYS A 202 9.96 -4.80 -7.98
N LEU A 203 10.54 -5.84 -8.57
CA LEU A 203 11.93 -6.26 -8.41
C LEU A 203 12.64 -6.38 -9.76
N SER A 204 12.07 -5.82 -10.83
CA SER A 204 12.60 -5.95 -12.17
C SER A 204 13.99 -5.32 -12.32
N HIS A 205 14.79 -5.80 -13.26
CA HIS A 205 16.16 -5.32 -13.47
C HIS A 205 17.01 -5.39 -12.19
N ASN A 206 17.20 -6.60 -11.68
CA ASN A 206 18.07 -6.93 -10.56
C ASN A 206 18.86 -8.21 -10.90
N LYS A 207 19.50 -8.85 -9.91
CA LYS A 207 20.38 -10.02 -10.06
C LYS A 207 19.90 -11.23 -9.25
N PHE A 208 18.57 -11.41 -9.12
CA PHE A 208 18.01 -12.50 -8.32
C PHE A 208 18.36 -13.91 -8.87
N GLY A 209 18.77 -14.03 -10.14
CA GLY A 209 19.21 -15.27 -10.77
C GLY A 209 20.56 -15.81 -10.28
N GLU A 210 21.40 -14.97 -9.65
CA GLU A 210 22.63 -15.42 -8.97
C GLU A 210 22.31 -16.32 -7.76
N THR A 211 21.11 -16.17 -7.20
CA THR A 211 20.62 -16.98 -6.08
C THR A 211 19.79 -18.15 -6.62
N PRO A 212 20.16 -19.42 -6.36
CA PRO A 212 19.38 -20.56 -6.79
C PRO A 212 17.92 -20.50 -6.29
N ALA A 213 16.97 -20.99 -7.09
CA ALA A 213 15.55 -20.89 -6.78
C ALA A 213 15.11 -21.65 -5.51
N GLN A 214 15.91 -22.61 -5.04
CA GLN A 214 15.68 -23.40 -3.83
C GLN A 214 16.42 -22.85 -2.61
N ASP A 215 17.15 -21.75 -2.78
CA ASP A 215 17.91 -21.10 -1.73
C ASP A 215 16.97 -20.51 -0.65
N PRO A 216 17.32 -20.63 0.66
CA PRO A 216 16.56 -20.03 1.76
C PRO A 216 16.29 -18.53 1.61
N ARG A 217 17.11 -17.80 0.83
CA ARG A 217 16.91 -16.38 0.50
C ARG A 217 15.63 -16.09 -0.30
N TRP A 218 14.89 -17.11 -0.73
CA TRP A 218 13.54 -16.99 -1.29
C TRP A 218 12.41 -17.20 -0.26
N ASN A 219 12.73 -17.45 1.01
CA ASN A 219 11.73 -17.73 2.06
C ASN A 219 10.75 -16.58 2.30
N TRP A 220 11.12 -15.34 1.99
CA TRP A 220 10.24 -14.18 2.10
C TRP A 220 8.92 -14.34 1.33
N ILE A 221 8.91 -15.08 0.22
CA ILE A 221 7.70 -15.41 -0.55
C ILE A 221 6.69 -16.19 0.30
N SER A 222 7.18 -17.00 1.23
CA SER A 222 6.35 -17.81 2.13
C SER A 222 5.77 -17.02 3.30
N GLY A 223 6.12 -15.73 3.44
CA GLY A 223 5.65 -14.89 4.52
C GLY A 223 4.14 -14.78 4.57
N PHE A 224 3.55 -15.05 5.74
CA PHE A 224 2.10 -15.13 5.92
C PHE A 224 1.35 -13.85 5.52
N ARG A 225 1.91 -12.68 5.81
CA ARG A 225 1.27 -11.39 5.51
C ARG A 225 1.37 -11.08 4.03
N LEU A 226 2.56 -11.24 3.45
CA LEU A 226 2.80 -11.00 2.04
C LEU A 226 1.96 -11.94 1.16
N ALA A 227 1.93 -13.24 1.47
CA ALA A 227 1.15 -14.24 0.73
C ALA A 227 -0.37 -13.96 0.70
N LYS A 228 -0.88 -13.22 1.69
CA LYS A 228 -2.30 -12.83 1.82
C LYS A 228 -2.62 -11.43 1.27
N SER A 229 -1.64 -10.68 0.79
CA SER A 229 -1.86 -9.31 0.30
C SER A 229 -1.26 -9.01 -1.08
N LEU A 230 -0.20 -9.72 -1.48
CA LEU A 230 0.48 -9.41 -2.74
C LEU A 230 -0.37 -9.77 -3.95
N GLU A 231 -0.70 -8.75 -4.74
CA GLU A 231 -1.51 -8.85 -5.97
C GLU A 231 -0.63 -8.75 -7.22
N VAL A 232 0.43 -7.95 -7.17
CA VAL A 232 1.34 -7.75 -8.30
C VAL A 232 2.77 -8.07 -7.88
N LEU A 233 3.40 -8.99 -8.61
CA LEU A 233 4.81 -9.30 -8.47
C LEU A 233 5.51 -9.21 -9.82
N ASP A 234 6.54 -8.38 -9.89
CA ASP A 234 7.40 -8.25 -11.06
C ASP A 234 8.83 -8.70 -10.72
N LEU A 235 9.25 -9.80 -11.34
CA LEU A 235 10.58 -10.40 -11.27
C LEU A 235 11.26 -10.41 -12.65
N SER A 236 10.80 -9.59 -13.58
CA SER A 236 11.32 -9.53 -14.94
C SER A 236 12.78 -9.07 -14.97
N HIS A 237 13.57 -9.46 -15.97
CA HIS A 237 14.98 -9.05 -16.08
C HIS A 237 15.82 -9.36 -14.83
N ASN A 238 15.86 -10.63 -14.42
CA ASN A 238 16.61 -11.06 -13.23
C ASN A 238 17.52 -12.27 -13.47
N GLU A 239 17.65 -12.71 -14.73
CA GLU A 239 18.46 -13.89 -15.10
C GLU A 239 18.07 -15.18 -14.36
N LEU A 240 16.80 -15.27 -13.92
CA LEU A 240 16.31 -16.42 -13.18
C LEU A 240 16.35 -17.67 -14.06
N LYS A 241 17.05 -18.72 -13.61
CA LYS A 241 17.06 -20.04 -14.28
C LYS A 241 15.84 -20.89 -13.93
N LEU A 242 15.34 -20.72 -12.71
CA LEU A 242 14.15 -21.38 -12.18
C LEU A 242 13.39 -20.39 -11.30
N LEU A 243 12.09 -20.61 -11.15
CA LEU A 243 11.26 -19.86 -10.20
C LEU A 243 11.13 -20.66 -8.89
N PRO A 244 11.21 -20.05 -7.70
CA PRO A 244 11.07 -20.74 -6.43
C PRO A 244 9.70 -21.43 -6.32
N LYS A 245 9.68 -22.68 -5.84
CA LYS A 245 8.43 -23.46 -5.66
C LYS A 245 7.43 -22.76 -4.72
N GLN A 246 7.95 -21.94 -3.81
CA GLN A 246 7.24 -21.13 -2.84
C GLN A 246 6.32 -20.10 -3.49
N ILE A 247 6.53 -19.73 -4.76
CA ILE A 247 5.66 -18.78 -5.49
C ILE A 247 4.19 -19.19 -5.41
N SER A 248 3.92 -20.50 -5.39
CA SER A 248 2.58 -21.09 -5.28
C SER A 248 1.83 -20.75 -3.98
N LYS A 249 2.51 -20.15 -2.99
CA LYS A 249 1.91 -19.68 -1.74
C LYS A 249 1.24 -18.31 -1.86
N LEU A 250 1.56 -17.51 -2.88
CA LEU A 250 1.01 -16.16 -3.09
C LEU A 250 -0.44 -16.22 -3.61
N LYS A 251 -1.39 -16.65 -2.77
CA LYS A 251 -2.78 -16.94 -3.21
C LYS A 251 -3.55 -15.74 -3.73
N LYS A 252 -3.15 -14.52 -3.34
CA LYS A 252 -3.78 -13.27 -3.80
C LYS A 252 -3.17 -12.70 -5.07
N LEU A 253 -2.13 -13.32 -5.61
CA LEU A 253 -1.44 -12.82 -6.79
C LEU A 253 -2.37 -12.81 -8.00
N VAL A 254 -2.50 -11.65 -8.65
CA VAL A 254 -3.32 -11.38 -9.83
C VAL A 254 -2.44 -11.23 -11.07
N ILE A 255 -1.28 -10.57 -10.91
CA ILE A 255 -0.33 -10.31 -11.99
C ILE A 255 1.03 -10.86 -11.60
N LEU A 256 1.57 -11.75 -12.41
CA LEU A 256 2.94 -12.25 -12.30
C LEU A 256 3.72 -11.91 -13.57
N LYS A 257 4.77 -11.10 -13.43
CA LYS A 257 5.70 -10.79 -14.51
C LYS A 257 7.06 -11.43 -14.21
N ILE A 258 7.51 -12.25 -15.14
CA ILE A 258 8.76 -13.00 -15.10
C ILE A 258 9.44 -13.02 -16.48
N GLU A 259 9.11 -12.04 -17.34
CA GLU A 259 9.68 -11.94 -18.67
C GLU A 259 11.19 -11.65 -18.65
N ARG A 260 11.86 -12.00 -19.75
CA ARG A 260 13.30 -11.69 -19.94
C ARG A 260 14.15 -12.27 -18.80
N ASN A 261 13.90 -13.54 -18.51
CA ASN A 261 14.69 -14.37 -17.60
C ASN A 261 15.31 -15.54 -18.39
N GLN A 262 15.85 -16.54 -17.71
CA GLN A 262 16.45 -17.74 -18.31
C GLN A 262 15.69 -19.00 -17.87
N LEU A 263 14.38 -18.88 -17.62
CA LEU A 263 13.57 -19.96 -17.05
C LEU A 263 13.49 -21.13 -18.03
N SER A 264 13.96 -22.31 -17.61
CA SER A 264 13.81 -23.55 -18.38
C SER A 264 12.47 -24.24 -18.16
N GLN A 265 11.86 -24.02 -16.99
CA GLN A 265 10.55 -24.55 -16.63
C GLN A 265 9.84 -23.67 -15.60
N LEU A 266 8.51 -23.76 -15.59
CA LEU A 266 7.67 -23.18 -14.53
C LEU A 266 7.38 -24.24 -13.45
N PRO A 267 7.24 -23.84 -12.17
CA PRO A 267 7.03 -24.78 -11.08
C PRO A 267 5.67 -25.50 -11.22
N PRO A 268 5.58 -26.80 -10.87
CA PRO A 268 4.32 -27.56 -10.96
C PRO A 268 3.23 -26.99 -10.05
N GLY A 269 3.59 -26.24 -9.00
CA GLY A 269 2.67 -25.54 -8.12
C GLY A 269 2.07 -24.24 -8.68
N LEU A 270 2.46 -23.78 -9.88
CA LEU A 270 1.97 -22.51 -10.46
C LEU A 270 0.44 -22.49 -10.56
N GLY A 271 -0.17 -23.62 -10.93
CA GLY A 271 -1.63 -23.80 -10.98
C GLY A 271 -2.37 -23.66 -9.64
N ASN A 272 -1.66 -23.40 -8.54
CA ASN A 272 -2.28 -23.14 -7.24
C ASN A 272 -2.50 -21.63 -6.98
N LEU A 273 -2.15 -20.77 -7.94
CA LEU A 273 -2.41 -19.32 -7.93
C LEU A 273 -3.82 -19.03 -8.48
N SER A 274 -4.86 -19.38 -7.72
CA SER A 274 -6.26 -19.32 -8.18
C SER A 274 -6.76 -17.93 -8.58
N ASN A 275 -6.14 -16.86 -8.07
CA ASN A 275 -6.48 -15.48 -8.41
C ASN A 275 -5.65 -14.90 -9.56
N LEU A 276 -4.69 -15.66 -10.12
CA LEU A 276 -3.86 -15.16 -11.20
C LEU A 276 -4.72 -14.93 -12.45
N ARG A 277 -4.59 -13.74 -13.04
CA ARG A 277 -5.29 -13.30 -14.25
C ARG A 277 -4.33 -12.95 -15.38
N SER A 278 -3.15 -12.44 -15.05
CA SER A 278 -2.13 -12.12 -16.04
C SER A 278 -0.81 -12.80 -15.72
N LEU A 279 -0.29 -13.56 -16.68
CA LEU A 279 1.03 -14.19 -16.62
C LEU A 279 1.88 -13.69 -17.79
N VAL A 280 2.90 -12.90 -17.50
CA VAL A 280 3.86 -12.40 -18.50
C VAL A 280 5.17 -13.15 -18.33
N CYS A 281 5.45 -14.08 -19.24
CA CYS A 281 6.59 -14.99 -19.20
C CYS A 281 7.34 -15.07 -20.54
N GLY A 282 7.21 -14.03 -21.37
CA GLY A 282 7.94 -13.93 -22.63
C GLY A 282 9.46 -13.86 -22.45
N HIS A 283 10.21 -14.13 -23.51
CA HIS A 283 11.68 -14.07 -23.54
C HIS A 283 12.33 -14.94 -22.44
N ASN A 284 11.98 -16.22 -22.43
CA ASN A 284 12.55 -17.23 -21.52
C ASN A 284 13.03 -18.45 -22.34
N ARG A 285 13.35 -19.56 -21.67
CA ARG A 285 13.84 -20.81 -22.31
C ARG A 285 12.90 -21.99 -22.04
N LEU A 286 11.59 -21.73 -21.93
CA LEU A 286 10.61 -22.77 -21.63
C LEU A 286 10.44 -23.72 -22.82
N CYS A 287 10.59 -25.03 -22.58
CA CYS A 287 10.31 -26.06 -23.58
C CYS A 287 8.86 -26.57 -23.51
N TYR A 288 8.24 -26.48 -22.33
CA TYR A 288 6.86 -26.92 -22.07
C TYR A 288 6.24 -26.11 -20.93
N LEU A 289 4.92 -26.17 -20.82
CA LEU A 289 4.16 -25.61 -19.70
C LEU A 289 3.80 -26.73 -18.72
N PRO A 290 3.82 -26.50 -17.40
CA PRO A 290 3.40 -27.50 -16.44
C PRO A 290 1.90 -27.79 -16.61
N GLY A 291 1.50 -29.06 -16.51
CA GLY A 291 0.09 -29.46 -16.66
C GLY A 291 -0.87 -28.75 -15.69
N SER A 292 -0.34 -28.25 -14.56
CA SER A 292 -1.10 -27.45 -13.59
C SER A 292 -1.56 -26.09 -14.12
N ILE A 293 -0.97 -25.58 -15.21
CA ILE A 293 -1.39 -24.31 -15.82
C ILE A 293 -2.86 -24.32 -16.22
N LYS A 294 -3.41 -25.50 -16.54
CA LYS A 294 -4.83 -25.71 -16.86
C LYS A 294 -5.80 -25.34 -15.72
N ARG A 295 -5.31 -25.24 -14.48
CA ARG A 295 -6.13 -24.82 -13.33
C ARG A 295 -6.24 -23.30 -13.19
N LEU A 296 -5.46 -22.54 -13.95
CA LEU A 296 -5.48 -21.08 -13.92
C LEU A 296 -6.58 -20.55 -14.83
N HIS A 297 -7.24 -19.47 -14.39
CA HIS A 297 -8.23 -18.73 -15.16
C HIS A 297 -7.59 -17.42 -15.61
N LEU A 298 -6.70 -17.50 -16.61
CA LEU A 298 -5.94 -16.35 -17.10
C LEU A 298 -6.76 -15.56 -18.12
N ASP A 299 -6.83 -14.25 -17.94
CA ASP A 299 -7.37 -13.31 -18.93
C ASP A 299 -6.32 -12.98 -20.00
N SER A 300 -5.04 -13.03 -19.63
CA SER A 300 -3.92 -12.73 -20.52
C SER A 300 -2.70 -13.59 -20.18
N ILE A 301 -2.09 -14.16 -21.22
CA ILE A 301 -0.84 -14.91 -21.10
C ILE A 301 0.11 -14.50 -22.23
N ASP A 302 1.32 -14.11 -21.85
CA ASP A 302 2.42 -13.87 -22.80
C ASP A 302 3.51 -14.93 -22.61
N LEU A 303 3.73 -15.71 -23.66
CA LEU A 303 4.76 -16.74 -23.74
C LEU A 303 5.69 -16.53 -24.95
N ALA A 304 5.67 -15.36 -25.57
CA ALA A 304 6.45 -15.08 -26.78
C ALA A 304 7.94 -15.31 -26.52
N SER A 305 8.69 -15.68 -27.56
CA SER A 305 10.15 -15.88 -27.46
C SER A 305 10.56 -16.90 -26.38
N ASN A 306 9.92 -18.08 -26.40
CA ASN A 306 10.32 -19.27 -25.65
C ASN A 306 10.68 -20.41 -26.61
N SER A 307 11.34 -21.44 -26.11
CA SER A 307 11.85 -22.58 -26.89
C SER A 307 10.90 -23.77 -26.89
N PHE A 308 9.59 -23.55 -27.09
CA PHE A 308 8.62 -24.65 -27.04
C PHE A 308 8.90 -25.68 -28.12
N GLU A 309 9.06 -26.94 -27.70
CA GLU A 309 9.30 -28.02 -28.64
C GLU A 309 8.04 -28.31 -29.46
N SER A 310 8.22 -28.50 -30.76
CA SER A 310 7.14 -28.97 -31.64
C SER A 310 6.70 -30.36 -31.19
N VAL A 311 5.38 -30.56 -31.07
CA VAL A 311 4.75 -31.84 -30.69
C VAL A 311 5.21 -33.01 -31.59
N ILE A 312 5.68 -32.70 -32.81
CA ILE A 312 6.21 -33.68 -33.77
C ILE A 312 7.46 -34.40 -33.22
N ASN A 313 8.32 -33.71 -32.45
CA ASN A 313 9.53 -34.31 -31.89
C ASN A 313 9.23 -35.27 -30.72
N MET A 314 8.10 -35.10 -30.02
CA MET A 314 7.70 -36.00 -28.93
C MET A 314 7.17 -37.35 -29.43
N ARG A 315 6.64 -37.43 -30.66
CA ARG A 315 6.23 -38.73 -31.25
C ARG A 315 7.43 -39.62 -31.55
N ASN A 316 8.59 -39.04 -31.88
CA ASN A 316 9.83 -39.78 -32.09
C ASN A 316 10.46 -40.27 -30.77
N ALA A 317 10.09 -39.69 -29.63
CA ALA A 317 10.56 -40.11 -28.30
C ALA A 317 9.89 -41.41 -27.81
N ASN A 318 8.77 -41.83 -28.41
CA ASN A 318 8.17 -43.15 -28.13
C ASN A 318 8.98 -44.32 -28.74
N ASN A 319 10.05 -44.03 -29.49
CA ASN A 319 11.02 -45.01 -30.00
C ASN A 319 12.30 -45.08 -29.16
N LEU A 320 12.36 -44.39 -28.01
CA LEU A 320 13.43 -44.62 -27.05
C LEU A 320 13.14 -45.94 -26.34
N GLY A 321 14.04 -46.91 -26.45
CA GLY A 321 13.99 -48.22 -25.77
C GLY A 321 14.10 -48.14 -24.25
N VAL A 322 13.34 -47.25 -23.62
CA VAL A 322 13.14 -47.14 -22.18
C VAL A 322 11.74 -47.65 -21.83
N PRO A 323 11.61 -48.48 -20.78
CA PRO A 323 10.33 -49.02 -20.38
C PRO A 323 9.34 -47.91 -20.05
N SER A 324 8.09 -48.10 -20.45
CA SER A 324 6.98 -47.21 -20.14
C SER A 324 6.83 -47.02 -18.63
N LEU A 325 6.16 -45.93 -18.22
CA LEU A 325 5.85 -45.67 -16.81
C LEU A 325 5.06 -46.83 -16.17
N VAL A 326 4.27 -47.54 -16.98
CA VAL A 326 3.52 -48.75 -16.59
C VAL A 326 4.48 -49.91 -16.27
N GLU A 327 5.50 -50.14 -17.10
CA GLU A 327 6.51 -51.18 -16.87
C GLU A 327 7.42 -50.84 -15.67
N CYS A 328 7.78 -49.57 -15.48
CA CYS A 328 8.50 -49.12 -14.29
C CYS A 328 7.67 -49.30 -13.01
N ALA A 329 6.35 -49.07 -13.07
CA ALA A 329 5.45 -49.30 -11.94
C ALA A 329 5.27 -50.79 -11.64
N ALA A 330 5.14 -51.64 -12.67
CA ALA A 330 5.00 -53.08 -12.52
C ALA A 330 6.23 -53.73 -11.85
N ARG A 331 7.45 -53.29 -12.20
CA ARG A 331 8.69 -53.79 -11.57
C ARG A 331 8.82 -53.47 -10.08
N LYS A 332 8.10 -52.47 -9.58
CA LYS A 332 8.16 -52.04 -8.18
C LYS A 332 7.14 -52.73 -7.29
N VAL A 333 6.17 -53.44 -7.88
CA VAL A 333 5.14 -54.21 -7.16
C VAL A 333 5.55 -55.68 -6.96
N ILE A 334 6.54 -56.15 -7.73
CA ILE A 334 6.97 -57.56 -7.73
C ILE A 334 8.24 -57.80 -6.88
N ASN A 335 8.81 -56.76 -6.26
CA ASN A 335 9.95 -56.88 -5.34
C ASN A 335 9.59 -56.47 -3.93
#